data_AF-A0A9E6ERV1-F1
#
_entry.id   AF-A0A9E6ERV1-F1
#
_cell.length_a   1.000
_cell.length_b   1.000
_cell.length_c   1.000
_cell.angle_alpha   90.00
_cell.angle_beta   90.00
_cell.angle_gamma   90.00
#
_symmetry.space_group_name_H-M   'P 1'
#
loop_
_entity.id
_entity.type
_entity.pdbx_description
1 polymer ?
#
loop_
_entity_poly.entity_id
_entity_poly.type
_entity_poly.pdbx_seq_one_letter_code
_entity_poly.pdbx_strand_id
1 'polypeptide(L)'
;WISFLSILLRFALTTMAALVLIATTSFTGICAALERLGMPDVLATQLLLLYRYLLVLGEETMRMARARALRLFDFDFRFEAFVPEAKRQYGYYVLPILEGEALVGRLDPKFHRERGVLEIKGLWFEKGVRATKARKAAVARAAEALAARIGAKDVDWI
;
A
#
# COMPACT_ATOMS: atom_id res chain seq x y z
N TRP A 1 -27.58 6.70 -30.87
CA TRP A 1 -27.85 7.41 -29.61
C TRP A 1 -28.67 6.60 -28.61
N ILE A 2 -29.89 6.16 -28.93
CA ILE A 2 -30.75 5.43 -27.97
C ILE A 2 -30.14 4.09 -27.50
N SER A 3 -29.49 3.32 -28.40
CA SER A 3 -28.81 2.07 -28.03
C SER A 3 -27.59 2.29 -27.12
N PHE A 4 -26.84 3.38 -27.33
CA PHE A 4 -25.71 3.72 -26.47
C PHE A 4 -26.17 4.07 -25.05
N LEU A 5 -27.24 4.86 -24.93
CA LEU A 5 -27.84 5.23 -23.66
C LEU A 5 -28.38 4.00 -22.90
N SER A 6 -28.98 3.04 -23.60
CA SER A 6 -29.53 1.82 -22.97
C SER A 6 -28.42 0.91 -22.43
N ILE A 7 -27.28 0.79 -23.12
CA ILE A 7 -26.12 0.04 -22.63
C ILE A 7 -25.55 0.72 -21.39
N LEU A 8 -25.38 2.05 -21.42
CA LEU A 8 -24.84 2.80 -20.30
C LEU A 8 -25.73 2.71 -19.06
N LEU A 9 -27.06 2.75 -19.26
CA LEU A 9 -28.04 2.58 -18.20
C LEU A 9 -28.02 1.15 -17.61
N ARG A 10 -27.97 0.11 -18.46
CA ARG A 10 -27.87 -1.28 -17.99
C ARG A 10 -26.60 -1.52 -17.20
N PHE A 11 -25.46 -1.01 -17.68
CA PHE A 11 -24.18 -1.09 -16.97
C PHE A 11 -24.23 -0.40 -15.61
N ALA A 12 -24.80 0.82 -15.55
CA ALA A 12 -24.96 1.55 -14.30
C ALA A 12 -25.85 0.79 -13.31
N LEU A 13 -26.97 0.24 -13.78
CA LEU A 13 -27.92 -0.52 -12.95
C LEU A 13 -27.31 -1.84 -12.44
N THR A 14 -26.62 -2.61 -13.28
CA THR A 14 -26.00 -3.87 -12.84
C THR A 14 -24.87 -3.63 -11.86
N THR A 15 -24.07 -2.57 -12.07
CA THR A 15 -22.99 -2.20 -11.16
C THR A 15 -23.54 -1.71 -9.82
N MET A 16 -24.58 -0.84 -9.83
CA MET A 16 -25.23 -0.40 -8.60
C MET A 16 -25.85 -1.56 -7.83
N ALA A 17 -26.53 -2.49 -8.50
CA ALA A 17 -27.11 -3.66 -7.86
C ALA A 17 -26.03 -4.53 -7.18
N ALA A 18 -24.89 -4.76 -7.86
CA ALA A 18 -23.77 -5.49 -7.30
C ALA A 18 -23.14 -4.78 -6.09
N LEU A 19 -22.97 -3.46 -6.16
CA LEU A 19 -22.42 -2.66 -5.05
C LEU A 19 -23.35 -2.66 -3.83
N VAL A 20 -24.66 -2.53 -4.05
CA VAL A 20 -25.66 -2.61 -2.97
C VAL A 20 -25.63 -3.98 -2.30
N LEU A 21 -25.53 -5.06 -3.09
CA LEU A 21 -25.42 -6.42 -2.56
C LEU A 21 -24.16 -6.58 -1.69
N ILE A 22 -23.00 -6.14 -2.16
CA ILE A 22 -21.73 -6.18 -1.41
C ILE A 22 -21.81 -5.35 -0.13
N ALA A 23 -22.46 -4.19 -0.17
CA ALA A 23 -22.55 -3.28 0.97
C ALA A 23 -23.53 -3.75 2.06
N THR A 24 -24.58 -4.49 1.69
CA THR A 24 -25.68 -4.85 2.61
C THR A 24 -25.67 -6.31 3.03
N THR A 25 -25.04 -7.20 2.26
CA THR A 25 -25.06 -8.65 2.49
C THR A 25 -23.67 -9.15 2.86
N SER A 26 -23.56 -9.79 4.02
CA SER A 26 -22.33 -10.46 4.42
C SER A 26 -22.02 -11.63 3.50
N PHE A 27 -20.74 -11.99 3.37
CA PHE A 27 -20.32 -13.14 2.59
C PHE A 27 -21.01 -14.46 3.02
N THR A 28 -21.30 -14.58 4.33
CA THR A 28 -22.09 -15.69 4.88
C THR A 28 -23.53 -15.72 4.34
N GLY A 29 -24.18 -14.56 4.23
CA GLY A 29 -25.50 -14.44 3.63
C GLY A 29 -25.50 -14.79 2.13
N ILE A 30 -24.44 -14.41 1.42
CA ILE A 30 -24.25 -14.78 0.00
C ILE A 30 -24.12 -16.30 -0.14
N CYS A 31 -23.28 -16.95 0.67
CA CYS A 31 -23.11 -18.41 0.61
C CYS A 31 -24.41 -19.15 0.94
N ALA A 32 -25.15 -18.71 1.97
CA ALA A 32 -26.44 -19.30 2.32
C ALA A 32 -27.50 -19.08 1.21
N ALA A 33 -27.48 -17.93 0.53
CA ALA A 33 -28.35 -17.70 -0.62
C ALA A 33 -27.99 -18.60 -1.81
N LEU A 34 -26.69 -18.82 -2.05
CA LEU A 34 -26.21 -19.72 -3.11
C LEU A 34 -26.59 -21.18 -2.84
N GLU A 35 -26.52 -21.64 -1.58
CA GLU A 35 -27.03 -22.96 -1.19
C GLU A 35 -28.52 -23.10 -1.51
N ARG A 36 -29.32 -22.07 -1.19
CA ARG A 36 -30.76 -22.05 -1.53
C ARG A 36 -31.04 -22.01 -3.04
N LEU A 37 -30.08 -21.55 -3.84
CA LEU A 37 -30.13 -21.55 -5.31
C LEU A 37 -29.61 -22.86 -5.93
N GLY A 38 -29.28 -23.87 -5.11
CA GLY A 38 -28.86 -25.20 -5.56
C GLY A 38 -27.35 -25.44 -5.58
N MET A 39 -26.56 -24.54 -4.99
CA MET A 39 -25.12 -24.80 -4.81
C MET A 39 -24.91 -25.91 -3.77
N PRO A 40 -24.03 -26.90 -4.03
CA PRO A 40 -23.64 -27.90 -3.03
C PRO A 40 -23.04 -27.26 -1.78
N ASP A 41 -23.41 -27.80 -0.62
CA ASP A 41 -22.95 -27.41 0.72
C ASP A 41 -21.42 -27.48 0.88
N VAL A 42 -20.79 -28.45 0.22
CA VAL A 42 -19.31 -28.58 0.19
C VAL A 42 -18.67 -27.35 -0.44
N LEU A 43 -19.24 -26.81 -1.54
CA LEU A 43 -18.70 -25.62 -2.19
C LEU A 43 -18.91 -24.37 -1.33
N ALA A 44 -20.05 -24.26 -0.64
CA ALA A 44 -20.31 -23.16 0.27
C ALA A 44 -19.35 -23.18 1.45
N THR A 45 -19.15 -24.36 2.04
CA THR A 45 -18.20 -24.56 3.12
C THR A 45 -16.77 -24.23 2.69
N GLN A 46 -16.36 -24.70 1.51
CA GLN A 46 -15.04 -24.38 0.95
C GLN A 46 -14.85 -22.88 0.73
N LEU A 47 -15.88 -22.20 0.22
CA LEU A 47 -15.86 -20.76 -0.02
C LEU A 47 -15.78 -19.96 1.29
N LEU A 48 -16.54 -20.37 2.31
CA LEU A 48 -16.50 -19.79 3.66
C LEU A 48 -15.14 -19.99 4.33
N LEU A 49 -14.55 -21.18 4.20
CA LEU A 49 -13.21 -21.46 4.70
C LEU A 49 -12.17 -20.58 3.99
N LEU A 50 -12.23 -20.49 2.67
CA LEU A 50 -11.33 -19.63 1.89
C LEU A 50 -11.40 -18.17 2.36
N TYR A 51 -12.61 -17.63 2.52
CA TYR A 51 -12.80 -16.26 3.01
C TYR A 51 -12.22 -16.06 4.41
N ARG A 52 -12.43 -17.02 5.31
CA ARG A 52 -11.85 -17.00 6.67
C ARG A 52 -10.33 -17.03 6.64
N TYR A 53 -9.73 -17.92 5.85
CA TYR A 53 -8.28 -18.07 5.77
C TYR A 53 -7.60 -16.93 5.03
N LEU A 54 -8.25 -16.31 4.04
CA LEU A 54 -7.69 -15.18 3.29
C LEU A 54 -7.27 -14.04 4.23
N LEU A 55 -8.14 -13.68 5.18
CA LEU A 55 -7.87 -12.61 6.13
C LEU A 55 -6.72 -12.99 7.09
N VAL A 56 -6.75 -14.21 7.64
CA VAL A 56 -5.70 -14.72 8.55
C VAL A 56 -4.34 -14.79 7.87
N LEU A 57 -4.29 -15.31 6.64
CA LEU A 57 -3.06 -15.40 5.85
C LEU A 57 -2.55 -14.01 5.46
N GLY A 58 -3.43 -13.05 5.20
CA GLY A 58 -3.07 -11.66 4.98
C GLY A 58 -2.31 -11.07 6.18
N GLU A 59 -2.84 -11.25 7.38
CA GLU A 59 -2.19 -10.79 8.61
C GLU A 59 -0.85 -11.49 8.86
N GLU A 60 -0.79 -12.81 8.67
CA GLU A 60 0.44 -13.58 8.85
C GLU A 60 1.53 -13.13 7.87
N THR A 61 1.17 -12.92 6.60
CA THR A 61 2.09 -12.42 5.57
C THR A 61 2.70 -11.09 5.98
N MET A 62 1.89 -10.17 6.53
CA MET A 62 2.39 -8.88 7.01
C MET A 62 3.34 -9.02 8.21
N ARG A 63 3.05 -9.94 9.14
CA ARG A 63 3.95 -10.24 10.27
C ARG A 63 5.28 -10.83 9.81
N MET A 64 5.25 -11.80 8.90
CA MET A 64 6.44 -12.42 8.33
C MET A 64 7.29 -11.42 7.56
N ALA A 65 6.67 -10.54 6.77
CA ALA A 65 7.36 -9.48 6.04
C ALA A 65 8.10 -8.54 7.01
N ARG A 66 7.46 -8.14 8.11
CA ARG A 66 8.10 -7.33 9.16
C ARG A 66 9.24 -8.07 9.86
N ALA A 67 9.04 -9.33 10.25
CA ALA A 67 10.08 -10.14 10.89
C ALA A 67 11.30 -10.35 9.98
N ARG A 68 11.09 -10.51 8.67
CA ARG A 68 12.16 -10.61 7.68
C ARG A 68 12.94 -9.29 7.57
N ALA A 69 12.25 -8.15 7.53
CA ALA A 69 12.90 -6.84 7.48
C ALA A 69 13.79 -6.60 8.72
N LEU A 70 13.31 -6.97 9.90
CA LEU A 70 14.07 -6.90 11.15
C LEU A 70 15.32 -7.80 11.13
N ARG A 71 15.19 -9.07 10.71
CA ARG A 71 16.31 -10.03 10.72
C ARG A 71 17.40 -9.72 9.70
N LEU A 72 17.01 -9.28 8.49
CA LEU A 72 17.97 -9.08 7.42
C LEU A 72 18.76 -7.77 7.54
N PHE A 73 18.20 -6.76 8.19
CA PHE A 73 18.76 -5.41 8.14
C PHE A 73 18.78 -4.67 9.49
N ASP A 74 18.41 -5.31 10.61
CA ASP A 74 18.21 -4.65 11.92
C ASP A 74 17.33 -3.39 11.81
N PHE A 75 16.35 -3.45 10.91
CA PHE A 75 15.59 -2.28 10.48
C PHE A 75 14.12 -2.45 10.84
N ASP A 76 13.67 -1.73 11.87
CA ASP A 76 12.25 -1.68 12.23
C ASP A 76 11.50 -0.79 11.25
N PHE A 77 10.97 -1.42 10.20
CA PHE A 77 10.11 -0.76 9.24
C PHE A 77 8.66 -0.81 9.72
N ARG A 78 8.11 0.37 10.01
CA ARG A 78 6.68 0.56 10.27
C ARG A 78 6.08 1.46 9.19
N PHE A 79 5.06 0.96 8.51
CA PHE A 79 4.29 1.77 7.58
C PHE A 79 3.32 2.66 8.37
N GLU A 80 3.63 3.96 8.45
CA GLU A 80 2.94 4.92 9.33
C GLU A 80 1.87 5.77 8.62
N ALA A 81 1.53 5.46 7.36
CA ALA A 81 0.50 6.19 6.62
C ALA A 81 -0.86 6.23 7.34
N PHE A 82 -1.19 5.17 8.10
CA PHE A 82 -2.42 5.04 8.87
C PHE A 82 -2.32 5.59 10.30
N VAL A 83 -1.14 6.03 10.73
CA VAL A 83 -0.94 6.64 12.04
C VAL A 83 -1.25 8.14 11.93
N PRO A 84 -2.03 8.72 12.88
CA PRO A 84 -2.26 10.16 12.92
C PRO A 84 -0.94 10.94 12.93
N GLU A 85 -0.88 12.08 12.24
CA GLU A 85 0.37 12.83 12.01
C GLU A 85 1.16 13.12 13.30
N ALA A 86 0.47 13.53 14.36
CA ALA A 86 1.09 13.82 15.66
C ALA A 86 1.71 12.60 16.37
N LYS A 87 1.41 11.37 15.93
CA LYS A 87 1.91 10.11 16.50
C LYS A 87 2.92 9.40 15.60
N ARG A 88 3.28 9.98 14.46
CA ARG A 88 4.26 9.39 13.52
C ARG A 88 5.67 9.57 14.10
N GLN A 89 6.50 8.54 13.96
CA GLN A 89 7.89 8.58 14.37
C GLN A 89 8.79 9.11 13.25
N TYR A 90 8.48 8.76 12.00
CA TYR A 90 9.31 9.12 10.86
C TYR A 90 8.52 9.91 9.80
N GLY A 91 7.38 9.42 9.33
CA GLY A 91 6.71 10.11 8.22
C GLY A 91 5.51 9.39 7.66
N TYR A 92 4.93 9.95 6.59
CA TYR A 92 3.74 9.37 5.97
C TYR A 92 4.07 8.19 5.07
N TYR A 93 5.10 8.32 4.22
CA TYR A 93 5.49 7.30 3.26
C TYR A 93 7.01 7.14 3.24
N VAL A 94 7.53 6.64 4.35
CA VAL A 94 8.96 6.47 4.55
C VAL A 94 9.49 5.34 3.68
N LEU A 95 10.49 5.63 2.87
CA LEU A 95 11.23 4.69 2.05
C LEU A 95 12.56 4.34 2.72
N PRO A 96 12.91 3.04 2.81
CA PRO A 96 14.23 2.64 3.27
C PRO A 96 15.31 2.98 2.22
N ILE A 97 16.46 3.46 2.68
CA ILE A 97 17.63 3.76 1.86
C ILE A 97 18.54 2.54 1.90
N LEU A 98 18.66 1.85 0.76
CA LEU A 98 19.58 0.74 0.56
C LEU A 98 20.90 1.26 -0.02
N GLU A 99 22.01 0.97 0.64
CA GLU A 99 23.36 1.24 0.15
C GLU A 99 24.16 -0.08 0.16
N GLY A 100 24.46 -0.59 -1.03
CA GLY A 100 25.02 -1.94 -1.18
C GLY A 100 24.06 -2.99 -0.65
N GLU A 101 24.48 -3.71 0.39
CA GLU A 101 23.71 -4.79 1.02
C GLU A 101 23.05 -4.38 2.35
N ALA A 102 23.14 -3.10 2.75
CA ALA A 102 22.65 -2.63 4.04
C ALA A 102 21.61 -1.51 3.91
N LEU A 103 20.60 -1.55 4.78
CA LEU A 103 19.69 -0.41 4.98
C LEU A 103 20.36 0.62 5.86
N VAL A 104 20.71 1.75 5.28
CA VAL A 104 21.52 2.79 5.94
C VAL A 104 20.67 3.95 6.48
N GLY A 105 19.40 4.04 6.10
CA GLY A 105 18.51 5.09 6.57
C GLY A 105 17.10 5.03 6.01
N ARG A 106 16.37 6.13 6.20
CA ARG A 106 14.96 6.36 5.90
C ARG A 106 14.80 7.71 5.21
N LEU A 107 13.97 7.80 4.18
CA LEU A 107 13.64 9.02 3.43
C LEU A 107 12.11 9.15 3.34
N ASP A 108 11.52 10.30 3.66
CA ASP A 108 10.07 10.53 3.47
C ASP A 108 9.81 11.47 2.27
N PRO A 109 9.71 10.93 1.03
CA PRO A 109 9.37 11.73 -0.13
C PRO A 109 7.86 11.93 -0.28
N LYS A 110 7.45 13.15 -0.60
CA LYS A 110 6.09 13.53 -0.94
C LYS A 110 6.05 14.16 -2.33
N PHE A 111 5.35 13.51 -3.25
CA PHE A 111 5.16 14.05 -4.59
C PHE A 111 3.92 14.96 -4.66
N HIS A 112 4.15 16.26 -4.84
CA HIS A 112 3.09 17.24 -5.06
C HIS A 112 2.77 17.32 -6.55
N ARG A 113 1.80 16.51 -7.00
CA ARG A 113 1.41 16.41 -8.42
C ARG A 113 1.03 17.76 -9.04
N GLU A 114 0.37 18.63 -8.29
CA GLU A 114 -0.06 19.95 -8.77
C GLU A 114 1.12 20.89 -9.08
N ARG A 115 2.16 20.84 -8.23
CA ARG A 115 3.38 21.63 -8.41
C ARG A 115 4.41 20.93 -9.30
N GLY A 116 4.27 19.61 -9.48
CA GLY A 116 5.26 18.77 -10.14
C GLY A 116 6.57 18.67 -9.34
N VAL A 117 6.53 18.78 -8.01
CA VAL A 117 7.73 18.81 -7.16
C VAL A 117 7.74 17.61 -6.21
N LEU A 118 8.89 16.95 -6.08
CA LEU A 118 9.15 15.92 -5.08
C LEU A 118 9.75 16.58 -3.83
N GLU A 119 8.96 16.77 -2.79
CA GLU A 119 9.41 17.30 -1.50
C GLU A 119 9.98 16.16 -0.64
N ILE A 120 11.19 16.33 -0.11
CA ILE A 120 11.77 15.42 0.89
C ILE A 120 11.46 15.98 2.27
N LYS A 121 10.47 15.39 2.95
CA LYS A 121 10.02 15.85 4.27
C LYS A 121 10.95 15.47 5.41
N GLY A 122 11.79 14.45 5.20
CA GLY A 122 12.78 14.06 6.18
C GLY A 122 13.73 12.96 5.71
N LEU A 123 14.90 12.95 6.35
CA LEU A 123 15.99 12.01 6.12
C LEU A 123 16.59 11.60 7.47
N TRP A 124 16.55 10.31 7.78
CA TRP A 124 17.10 9.74 9.02
C TRP A 124 18.11 8.66 8.67
N PHE A 125 19.29 8.67 9.28
CA PHE A 125 20.26 7.59 9.16
C PHE A 125 20.13 6.62 10.34
N GLU A 126 20.35 5.32 10.10
CA GLU A 126 20.27 4.31 11.16
C GLU A 126 21.43 4.46 12.16
N LYS A 127 21.22 3.90 13.36
CA LYS A 127 22.23 3.90 14.43
C LYS A 127 23.52 3.21 13.94
N GLY A 128 24.66 3.90 14.05
CA GLY A 128 25.96 3.40 13.59
C GLY A 128 26.34 3.83 12.17
N VAL A 129 25.42 4.43 11.40
CA VAL A 129 25.69 4.95 10.06
C VAL A 129 26.13 6.42 10.14
N ARG A 130 27.35 6.71 9.68
CA ARG A 130 27.84 8.10 9.59
C ARG A 130 27.24 8.81 8.38
N ALA A 131 26.69 10.01 8.57
CA ALA A 131 26.19 10.85 7.49
C ALA A 131 27.34 11.55 6.73
N THR A 132 28.07 10.81 5.89
CA THR A 132 29.16 11.36 5.09
C THR A 132 28.64 12.22 3.93
N LYS A 133 29.46 13.17 3.44
CA LYS A 133 29.12 14.00 2.28
C LYS A 133 28.82 13.16 1.04
N ALA A 134 29.60 12.10 0.81
CA ALA A 134 29.40 11.16 -0.29
C ALA A 134 28.03 10.45 -0.20
N ARG A 135 27.64 10.01 0.99
CA ARG A 135 26.35 9.35 1.23
C ARG A 135 25.17 10.28 1.00
N LYS A 136 25.23 11.49 1.55
CA LYS A 136 24.20 12.52 1.29
C LYS A 136 24.05 12.81 -0.20
N ALA A 137 25.17 12.92 -0.93
CA ALA A 137 25.15 13.10 -2.37
C ALA A 137 24.55 11.89 -3.12
N ALA A 138 24.82 10.66 -2.66
CA ALA A 138 24.22 9.45 -3.24
C ALA A 138 22.70 9.40 -3.02
N VAL A 139 22.23 9.73 -1.81
CA VAL A 139 20.80 9.85 -1.51
C VAL A 139 20.15 10.93 -2.35
N ALA A 140 20.82 12.07 -2.55
CA ALA A 140 20.34 13.14 -3.40
C ALA A 140 20.15 12.70 -4.86
N ARG A 141 21.15 12.03 -5.44
CA ARG A 141 21.05 11.44 -6.78
C ARG A 141 19.92 10.41 -6.89
N ALA A 142 19.71 9.61 -5.85
CA ALA A 142 18.63 8.63 -5.83
C ALA A 142 17.25 9.30 -5.80
N ALA A 143 17.11 10.40 -5.06
CA ALA A 143 15.89 11.20 -5.04
C ALA A 143 15.62 11.88 -6.38
N GLU A 144 16.66 12.42 -7.04
CA GLU A 144 16.54 12.97 -8.41
C GLU A 144 16.14 11.89 -9.43
N ALA A 145 16.73 10.70 -9.35
CA ALA A 145 16.34 9.57 -10.21
C ALA A 145 14.89 9.13 -9.96
N LEU A 146 14.45 9.15 -8.70
CA LEU A 146 13.05 8.89 -8.34
C LEU A 146 12.14 9.98 -8.94
N ALA A 147 12.50 11.25 -8.78
CA ALA A 147 11.78 12.40 -9.31
C ALA A 147 11.59 12.30 -10.82
N ALA A 148 12.66 12.01 -11.57
CA ALA A 148 12.60 11.80 -13.01
C ALA A 148 11.65 10.66 -13.39
N ARG A 149 11.67 9.55 -12.65
CA ARG A 149 10.84 8.37 -12.94
C ARG A 149 9.35 8.57 -12.64
N ILE A 150 9.02 9.40 -11.67
CA ILE A 150 7.62 9.75 -11.33
C ILE A 150 7.12 11.00 -12.06
N GLY A 151 7.97 11.64 -12.87
CA GLY A 151 7.62 12.85 -13.65
C GLY A 151 7.61 14.14 -12.83
N ALA A 152 8.34 14.20 -11.72
CA ALA A 152 8.58 15.45 -10.99
C ALA A 152 9.65 16.28 -11.73
N LYS A 153 9.43 17.59 -11.79
CA LYS A 153 10.31 18.59 -12.42
C LYS A 153 11.46 19.01 -11.51
N ASP A 154 11.24 18.96 -10.20
CA ASP A 154 12.22 19.43 -9.21
C ASP A 154 12.14 18.61 -7.92
N VAL A 155 13.24 18.62 -7.15
CA VAL A 155 13.36 17.98 -5.84
C VAL A 155 13.62 19.05 -4.78
N ASP A 156 12.68 19.21 -3.86
CA ASP A 156 12.77 20.16 -2.77
C ASP A 156 13.23 19.45 -1.50
N TRP A 157 14.26 19.98 -0.83
CA TRP A 157 14.80 19.43 0.41
C TRP A 157 14.47 20.37 1.57
N ILE A 158 13.89 19.84 2.65
CA ILE A 158 13.74 20.55 3.93
C ILE A 158 15.09 20.72 4.64
#